data_AF-A0A7V2V8D5-F1
#
_entry.id   AF-A0A7V2V8D5-F1
#
_cell.length_a   1.000
_cell.length_b   1.000
_cell.length_c   1.000
_cell.angle_alpha   90.00
_cell.angle_beta   90.00
_cell.angle_gamma   90.00
#
_symmetry.space_group_name_H-M   'P 1'
#
loop_
_entity.id
_entity.type
_entity.pdbx_description
1 polymer ?
#
loop_
_entity_poly.entity_id
_entity_poly.type
_entity_poly.pdbx_seq_one_letter_code
_entity_poly.pdbx_strand_id
1 'polypeptide(L)'
;HVLRSDQVSLARHFGKQSGRNVDKFASVSYRVGRTGAPILTDCLGYLDCRVVSKTDSGDHTIFVGEVEEADFVTKGESLFFQRRDYLDVTTDEGKSGSKERQFKITVKEIQGSGTCRFGFKVGDVFIHPDESPPRTIPNFCAWAYHEIHPCLLTLKYGGRFPWEEEGVAVACCSDSKNPVVFRIELIEKQ
;
A
#
# COMPACT_ATOMS: atom_id res chain seq x y z
N HIS A 1 -2.54 -5.84 -20.17
CA HIS A 1 -3.41 -4.64 -20.17
C HIS A 1 -3.19 -3.86 -18.89
N VAL A 2 -3.00 -2.55 -19.01
CA VAL A 2 -3.04 -1.62 -17.89
C VAL A 2 -4.46 -1.06 -17.83
N LEU A 3 -5.14 -1.21 -16.69
CA LEU A 3 -6.53 -0.79 -16.51
C LEU A 3 -6.61 0.63 -15.95
N ARG A 4 -7.70 1.33 -16.26
CA ARG A 4 -8.02 2.64 -15.66
C ARG A 4 -8.65 2.50 -14.28
N SER A 5 -8.56 3.55 -13.46
CA SER A 5 -9.10 3.62 -12.11
C SER A 5 -10.60 3.28 -12.00
N ASP A 6 -11.40 3.50 -13.05
CA ASP A 6 -12.83 3.20 -13.12
C ASP A 6 -13.15 1.73 -13.49
N GLN A 7 -12.15 0.91 -13.80
CA GLN A 7 -12.34 -0.46 -14.33
C GLN A 7 -12.24 -1.57 -13.27
N VAL A 8 -12.62 -1.27 -12.02
CA VAL A 8 -12.64 -2.26 -10.90
C VAL A 8 -13.53 -3.47 -11.24
N SER A 9 -14.69 -3.23 -11.86
CA SER A 9 -15.62 -4.29 -12.26
C SER A 9 -14.99 -5.25 -13.26
N LEU A 10 -14.31 -4.72 -14.28
CA LEU A 10 -13.58 -5.49 -15.29
C LEU A 10 -12.44 -6.29 -14.67
N ALA A 11 -11.66 -5.68 -13.77
CA ALA A 11 -10.59 -6.36 -13.06
C ALA A 11 -11.11 -7.55 -12.22
N ARG A 12 -12.26 -7.36 -11.54
CA ARG A 12 -12.92 -8.43 -10.76
C ARG A 12 -13.49 -9.53 -11.66
N HIS A 13 -14.04 -9.19 -12.82
CA HIS A 13 -14.53 -10.16 -13.81
C HIS A 13 -13.40 -11.12 -14.26
N PHE A 14 -12.24 -10.57 -14.62
CA PHE A 14 -11.10 -11.39 -15.01
C PHE A 14 -10.40 -12.09 -13.84
N GLY A 15 -10.44 -11.53 -12.63
CA GLY A 15 -9.73 -12.07 -11.46
C GLY A 15 -10.50 -13.10 -10.62
N LYS A 16 -11.85 -13.07 -10.60
CA LYS A 16 -12.67 -13.92 -9.71
C LYS A 16 -13.22 -15.19 -10.35
N GLN A 17 -12.99 -15.38 -11.64
CA GLN A 17 -13.52 -16.52 -12.41
C GLN A 17 -12.39 -17.26 -13.11
N SER A 18 -12.60 -18.51 -13.51
CA SER A 18 -11.65 -19.27 -14.33
C SER A 18 -12.08 -19.25 -15.79
N GLY A 19 -11.15 -18.90 -16.68
CA GLY A 19 -11.39 -18.93 -18.14
C GLY A 19 -11.62 -20.34 -18.69
N ARG A 20 -11.34 -21.39 -17.90
CA ARG A 20 -11.64 -22.78 -18.27
C ARG A 20 -13.14 -23.08 -18.25
N ASN A 21 -13.90 -22.37 -17.41
CA ASN A 21 -15.32 -22.64 -17.16
C ASN A 21 -16.24 -21.56 -17.73
N VAL A 22 -15.72 -20.34 -17.92
CA VAL A 22 -16.47 -19.17 -18.36
C VAL A 22 -15.69 -18.47 -19.46
N ASP A 23 -16.34 -18.15 -20.57
CA ASP A 23 -15.79 -17.23 -21.55
C ASP A 23 -15.83 -15.80 -20.98
N LYS A 24 -14.69 -15.36 -20.48
CA LYS A 24 -14.53 -14.02 -19.89
C LYS A 24 -14.57 -12.90 -20.94
N PHE A 25 -14.35 -13.22 -22.22
CA PHE A 25 -14.33 -12.23 -23.29
C PHE A 25 -15.69 -12.04 -23.96
N ALA A 26 -16.66 -12.93 -23.72
CA ALA A 26 -17.99 -12.87 -24.33
C ALA A 26 -18.70 -11.52 -24.19
N SER A 27 -18.48 -10.79 -23.09
CA SER A 27 -19.09 -9.49 -22.80
C SER A 27 -18.09 -8.32 -22.81
N VAL A 28 -16.88 -8.52 -23.32
CA VAL A 28 -15.80 -7.52 -23.27
C VAL A 28 -15.28 -7.23 -24.67
N SER A 29 -15.25 -5.97 -25.07
CA SER A 29 -14.77 -5.57 -26.40
C SER A 29 -13.24 -5.70 -26.52
N TYR A 30 -12.80 -6.54 -27.45
CA TYR A 30 -11.38 -6.74 -27.76
C TYR A 30 -11.13 -6.81 -29.27
N ARG A 31 -9.88 -6.61 -29.67
CA ARG A 31 -9.36 -6.91 -31.01
C ARG A 31 -8.25 -7.95 -30.91
N VAL A 32 -7.86 -8.56 -32.02
CA VAL A 32 -6.72 -9.46 -32.06
C VAL A 32 -5.43 -8.65 -32.26
N GLY A 33 -4.41 -8.92 -31.44
CA GLY A 33 -3.08 -8.33 -31.54
C GLY A 33 -2.17 -9.02 -32.56
N ARG A 34 -0.96 -8.48 -32.75
CA ARG A 34 0.07 -9.08 -33.63
C ARG A 34 0.41 -10.51 -33.27
N THR A 35 0.41 -10.86 -31.97
CA THR A 35 0.73 -12.23 -31.53
C THR A 35 -0.46 -13.18 -31.62
N GLY A 36 -1.65 -12.67 -31.95
CA GLY A 36 -2.92 -13.40 -31.85
C GLY A 36 -3.61 -13.26 -30.48
N ALA A 37 -2.97 -12.64 -29.49
CA ALA A 37 -3.59 -12.40 -28.18
C ALA A 37 -4.74 -11.37 -28.26
N PRO A 38 -5.80 -11.52 -27.45
CA PRO A 38 -6.88 -10.54 -27.38
C PRO A 38 -6.40 -9.26 -26.66
N ILE A 39 -6.54 -8.12 -27.33
CA ILE A 39 -6.23 -6.79 -26.83
C ILE A 39 -7.54 -6.05 -26.49
N LEU A 40 -7.70 -5.65 -25.22
CA LEU A 40 -8.85 -4.88 -24.78
C LEU A 40 -8.89 -3.51 -25.47
N THR A 41 -10.04 -3.19 -26.07
CA THR A 41 -10.25 -1.91 -26.79
C THR A 41 -10.63 -0.77 -25.85
N ASP A 42 -10.98 -1.07 -24.61
CA ASP A 42 -11.23 -0.10 -23.55
C ASP A 42 -10.30 -0.39 -22.36
N CYS A 43 -9.10 0.19 -22.38
CA CYS A 43 -8.14 0.14 -21.28
C CYS A 43 -7.21 1.36 -21.33
N LEU A 44 -6.33 1.55 -20.33
CA LEU A 44 -5.36 2.65 -20.36
C LEU A 44 -4.28 2.38 -21.43
N GLY A 45 -3.77 1.15 -21.48
CA GLY A 45 -2.80 0.71 -22.47
C GLY A 45 -2.58 -0.79 -22.47
N TYR A 46 -1.83 -1.28 -23.42
CA TYR A 46 -1.52 -2.71 -23.55
C TYR A 46 -0.08 -2.96 -23.98
N LEU A 47 0.36 -4.20 -23.73
CA LEU A 47 1.57 -4.77 -24.29
C LEU A 47 1.17 -6.13 -24.85
N ASP A 48 1.42 -6.33 -26.14
CA ASP A 48 1.28 -7.61 -26.82
C ASP A 48 2.67 -8.23 -26.95
N CYS A 49 2.85 -9.41 -26.35
CA CYS A 49 4.17 -9.96 -26.10
C CYS A 49 4.29 -11.41 -26.58
N ARG A 50 5.43 -11.75 -27.17
CA ARG A 50 5.84 -13.14 -27.43
C ARG A 50 6.67 -13.65 -26.25
N VAL A 51 6.33 -14.83 -25.72
CA VAL A 51 7.10 -15.46 -24.64
C VAL A 51 8.45 -15.93 -25.18
N VAL A 52 9.54 -15.42 -24.60
CA VAL A 52 10.93 -15.79 -24.97
C VAL A 52 11.61 -16.67 -23.92
N SER A 53 11.12 -16.65 -22.67
CA SER A 53 11.60 -17.54 -21.62
C SER A 53 10.52 -17.81 -20.57
N LYS A 54 10.64 -18.95 -19.88
CA LYS A 54 9.82 -19.31 -18.73
C LYS A 54 10.67 -19.96 -17.64
N THR A 55 10.32 -19.76 -16.38
CA THR A 55 11.04 -20.34 -15.24
C THR A 55 10.06 -20.71 -14.14
N ASP A 56 10.16 -21.92 -13.61
CA ASP A 56 9.32 -22.38 -12.50
C ASP A 56 9.79 -21.75 -11.18
N SER A 57 8.84 -21.29 -10.37
CA SER A 57 9.05 -20.56 -9.12
C SER A 57 8.04 -21.05 -8.07
N GLY A 58 8.06 -22.34 -7.76
CA GLY A 58 7.17 -22.97 -6.77
C GLY A 58 5.76 -23.17 -7.30
N ASP A 59 4.80 -22.41 -6.77
CA ASP A 59 3.38 -22.43 -7.17
C ASP A 59 3.10 -21.53 -8.39
N HIS A 60 4.11 -20.85 -8.93
CA HIS A 60 4.01 -19.96 -10.09
C HIS A 60 5.05 -20.31 -11.16
N THR A 61 4.77 -19.89 -12.40
CA THR A 61 5.74 -19.83 -13.49
C THR A 61 5.94 -18.37 -13.89
N ILE A 62 7.19 -17.92 -13.92
CA ILE A 62 7.57 -16.58 -14.39
C ILE A 62 7.76 -16.67 -15.91
N PHE A 63 7.12 -15.77 -16.65
CA PHE A 63 7.26 -15.64 -18.10
C PHE A 63 7.98 -14.34 -18.45
N VAL A 64 8.99 -14.42 -19.31
CA VAL A 64 9.65 -13.25 -19.91
C VAL A 64 9.11 -13.09 -21.32
N GLY A 65 8.49 -11.94 -21.59
CA GLY A 65 7.90 -11.60 -22.88
C GLY A 65 8.67 -10.50 -23.60
N GLU A 66 8.93 -10.70 -24.89
CA GLU A 66 9.39 -9.67 -25.82
C GLU A 66 8.17 -8.91 -26.36
N VAL A 67 8.20 -7.57 -26.31
CA VAL A 67 7.08 -6.72 -26.72
C VAL A 67 7.07 -6.56 -28.25
N GLU A 68 6.01 -7.00 -28.90
CA GLU A 68 5.82 -6.95 -30.35
C GLU A 68 4.91 -5.77 -30.77
N GLU A 69 4.02 -5.35 -29.89
CA GLU A 69 3.13 -4.18 -30.03
C GLU A 69 2.82 -3.61 -28.64
N ALA A 70 2.79 -2.28 -28.50
CA ALA A 70 2.32 -1.62 -27.29
C ALA A 70 1.77 -0.25 -27.66
N ASP A 71 0.72 0.18 -26.96
CA ASP A 71 0.16 1.52 -27.15
C ASP A 71 -0.67 1.96 -25.94
N PHE A 72 -0.90 3.26 -25.85
CA PHE A 72 -1.93 3.85 -25.00
C PHE A 72 -3.25 3.88 -25.77
N VAL A 73 -4.30 3.32 -25.17
CA VAL A 73 -5.62 3.23 -25.84
C VAL A 73 -6.50 4.40 -25.42
N THR A 74 -6.46 4.78 -24.15
CA THR A 74 -7.23 5.91 -23.60
C THR A 74 -6.36 6.73 -22.64
N LYS A 75 -6.82 7.95 -22.30
CA LYS A 75 -6.22 8.75 -21.22
C LYS A 75 -6.95 8.48 -19.91
N GLY A 76 -6.25 8.63 -18.79
CA GLY A 76 -6.82 8.50 -17.45
C GLY A 76 -5.78 8.08 -16.42
N GLU A 77 -6.23 7.85 -15.19
CA GLU A 77 -5.42 7.35 -14.09
C GLU A 77 -5.41 5.82 -14.06
N SER A 78 -4.29 5.23 -13.65
CA SER A 78 -4.16 3.76 -13.55
C SER A 78 -4.92 3.18 -12.36
N LEU A 79 -5.47 1.98 -12.52
CA LEU A 79 -6.02 1.21 -11.42
C LEU A 79 -4.92 0.69 -10.50
N PHE A 80 -5.01 1.00 -9.22
CA PHE A 80 -4.10 0.46 -8.20
C PHE A 80 -4.73 -0.70 -7.45
N PHE A 81 -3.96 -1.76 -7.21
CA PHE A 81 -4.32 -2.84 -6.29
C PHE A 81 -3.48 -2.70 -5.02
N GLN A 82 -4.13 -2.61 -3.86
CA GLN A 82 -3.43 -2.44 -2.58
C GLN A 82 -3.98 -3.41 -1.53
N ARG A 83 -3.06 -4.21 -0.95
CA ARG A 83 -3.30 -5.22 0.09
C ARG A 83 -4.30 -6.32 -0.29
N ARG A 84 -5.59 -5.98 -0.40
CA ARG A 84 -6.69 -6.93 -0.59
C ARG A 84 -7.74 -6.46 -1.60
N ASP A 85 -7.72 -5.20 -2.02
CA ASP A 85 -8.72 -4.68 -2.96
C ASP A 85 -8.12 -3.58 -3.85
N TYR A 86 -8.92 -3.17 -4.83
CA TYR A 86 -8.59 -2.07 -5.72
C TYR A 86 -8.84 -0.72 -5.03
N LEU A 87 -7.92 0.23 -5.22
CA LEU A 87 -8.14 1.62 -4.83
C LEU A 87 -9.04 2.28 -5.87
N ASP A 88 -10.26 2.57 -5.46
CA ASP A 88 -11.21 3.30 -6.29
C ASP A 88 -11.01 4.80 -6.08
N VAL A 89 -10.18 5.39 -6.94
CA VAL A 89 -9.82 6.82 -6.91
C VAL A 89 -11.04 7.72 -7.18
N THR A 90 -12.14 7.17 -7.70
CA THR A 90 -13.39 7.91 -7.92
C THR A 90 -14.30 7.96 -6.69
N THR A 91 -13.99 7.20 -5.63
CA THR A 91 -14.82 7.09 -4.41
C THR A 91 -14.06 7.40 -3.11
N ASP A 92 -13.07 8.29 -3.15
CA ASP A 92 -12.54 8.88 -1.91
C ASP A 92 -13.48 9.95 -1.32
N GLU A 93 -14.63 10.19 -1.94
CA GLU A 93 -15.82 10.69 -1.25
C GLU A 93 -16.63 9.50 -0.70
N GLY A 94 -16.27 9.01 0.50
CA GLY A 94 -17.26 8.39 1.38
C GLY A 94 -17.32 6.86 1.48
N LYS A 95 -16.18 6.17 1.64
CA LYS A 95 -16.16 5.00 2.56
C LYS A 95 -15.93 5.46 4.00
N SER A 96 -16.89 6.26 4.47
CA SER A 96 -17.03 6.66 5.88
C SER A 96 -17.44 5.46 6.71
N GLY A 97 -16.56 5.05 7.62
CA GLY A 97 -16.81 4.01 8.60
C GLY A 97 -15.61 3.75 9.51
N SER A 98 -14.39 3.95 9.02
CA SER A 98 -13.23 4.11 9.89
C SER A 98 -13.18 5.55 10.37
N LYS A 99 -13.48 5.77 11.66
CA LYS A 99 -13.12 7.01 12.37
C LYS A 99 -11.72 7.44 11.91
N GLU A 100 -11.52 8.70 11.54
CA GLU A 100 -10.17 9.22 11.26
C GLU A 100 -9.33 9.05 12.53
N ARG A 101 -8.49 8.03 12.52
CA ARG A 101 -7.57 7.71 13.60
C ARG A 101 -6.31 8.52 13.40
N GLN A 102 -5.75 9.04 14.48
CA GLN A 102 -4.42 9.63 14.46
C GLN A 102 -3.56 8.93 15.51
N PHE A 103 -2.26 8.91 15.28
CA PHE A 103 -1.30 8.48 16.27
C PHE A 103 -0.63 9.70 16.87
N LYS A 104 -0.75 9.85 18.18
CA LYS A 104 0.06 10.79 18.95
C LYS A 104 1.35 10.09 19.35
N ILE A 105 2.46 10.57 18.84
CA ILE A 105 3.80 10.04 19.12
C ILE A 105 4.52 11.07 19.98
N THR A 106 4.80 10.72 21.22
CA THR A 106 5.47 11.59 22.20
C THR A 106 6.86 11.06 22.51
N VAL A 107 7.88 11.92 22.48
CA VAL A 107 9.22 11.55 22.95
C VAL A 107 9.19 11.49 24.49
N LYS A 108 9.17 10.28 25.03
CA LYS A 108 9.05 10.01 26.48
C LYS A 108 10.37 10.25 27.20
N GLU A 109 11.46 9.74 26.64
CA GLU A 109 12.80 9.86 27.20
C GLU A 109 13.86 9.70 26.10
N ILE A 110 15.04 10.24 26.34
CA ILE A 110 16.24 9.98 25.56
C ILE A 110 17.24 9.36 26.52
N GLN A 111 17.60 8.10 26.28
CA GLN A 111 18.50 7.35 27.14
C GLN A 111 19.97 7.74 26.91
N GLY A 112 20.88 7.16 27.69
CA GLY A 112 22.32 7.40 27.57
C GLY A 112 22.70 8.82 27.97
N SER A 113 23.24 9.59 27.02
CA SER A 113 23.64 10.99 27.25
C SER A 113 22.46 11.98 27.28
N GLY A 114 21.25 11.54 26.94
CA GLY A 114 20.08 12.40 26.85
C GLY A 114 20.02 13.26 25.59
N THR A 115 20.88 12.99 24.59
CA THR A 115 20.93 13.77 23.34
C THR A 115 20.57 12.93 22.12
N CYS A 116 19.67 13.44 21.26
CA CYS A 116 19.31 12.80 19.99
C CYS A 116 20.07 13.45 18.84
N ARG A 117 20.72 12.65 17.98
CA ARG A 117 21.48 13.16 16.82
C ARG A 117 20.61 13.81 15.74
N PHE A 118 19.36 13.37 15.61
CA PHE A 118 18.39 13.99 14.71
C PHE A 118 17.86 15.32 15.27
N GLY A 119 17.88 15.50 16.59
CA GLY A 119 17.45 16.73 17.27
C GLY A 119 16.14 16.63 18.04
N PHE A 120 15.58 15.43 18.24
CA PHE A 120 14.42 15.26 19.13
C PHE A 120 14.73 15.69 20.57
N LYS A 121 13.69 16.19 21.25
CA LYS A 121 13.71 16.59 22.65
C LYS A 121 12.63 15.84 23.42
N VAL A 122 12.89 15.56 24.69
CA VAL A 122 11.88 15.00 25.59
C VAL A 122 10.68 15.94 25.66
N GLY A 123 9.49 15.39 25.46
CA GLY A 123 8.24 16.14 25.37
C GLY A 123 7.84 16.57 23.95
N ASP A 124 8.66 16.35 22.93
CA ASP A 124 8.24 16.56 21.54
C ASP A 124 7.02 15.67 21.21
N VAL A 125 6.04 16.24 20.52
CA VAL A 125 4.80 15.55 20.12
C VAL A 125 4.62 15.65 18.61
N PHE A 126 4.36 14.51 17.99
CA PHE A 126 4.07 14.39 16.56
C PHE A 126 2.70 13.74 16.39
N ILE A 127 1.89 14.31 15.50
CA ILE A 127 0.59 13.76 15.12
C ILE A 127 0.73 13.13 13.74
N HIS A 128 0.51 11.82 13.67
CA HIS A 128 0.54 11.07 12.42
C HIS A 128 -0.88 10.63 12.05
N PRO A 129 -1.44 11.13 10.94
CA PRO A 129 -2.76 10.69 10.49
C PRO A 129 -2.71 9.26 9.96
N ASP A 130 -3.77 8.48 10.21
CA ASP A 130 -3.92 7.12 9.69
C ASP A 130 -4.26 7.13 8.19
N GLU A 131 -3.30 7.54 7.36
CA GLU A 131 -3.48 7.65 5.91
C GLU A 131 -3.17 6.33 5.18
N SER A 132 -3.85 6.13 4.05
CA SER A 132 -3.54 5.08 3.07
C SER A 132 -3.35 5.74 1.71
N PRO A 133 -2.14 5.73 1.11
CA PRO A 133 -0.92 5.07 1.58
C PRO A 133 -0.29 5.75 2.82
N PRO A 134 0.42 5.00 3.68
CA PRO A 134 1.10 5.58 4.84
C PRO A 134 2.17 6.56 4.36
N ARG A 135 2.08 7.82 4.80
CA ARG A 135 3.08 8.86 4.52
C ARG A 135 4.02 9.03 5.71
N THR A 136 5.29 9.31 5.42
CA THR A 136 6.26 9.66 6.46
C THR A 136 5.82 10.94 7.17
N ILE A 137 6.02 10.99 8.48
CA ILE A 137 5.74 12.19 9.28
C ILE A 137 6.72 13.30 8.88
N PRO A 138 6.25 14.51 8.51
CA PRO A 138 7.14 15.63 8.21
C PRO A 138 8.07 15.92 9.39
N ASN A 139 9.36 16.18 9.09
CA ASN A 139 10.38 16.46 10.11
C ASN A 139 10.55 15.38 11.19
N PHE A 140 10.31 14.12 10.83
CA PHE A 140 10.57 12.97 11.70
C PHE A 140 11.74 12.15 11.16
N CYS A 141 12.59 11.63 12.04
CA CYS A 141 13.70 10.76 11.68
C CYS A 141 13.20 9.50 10.98
N ALA A 142 13.55 9.30 9.71
CA ALA A 142 13.10 8.15 8.91
C ALA A 142 13.47 6.80 9.56
N TRP A 143 14.65 6.70 10.18
CA TRP A 143 15.05 5.49 10.90
C TRP A 143 14.13 5.23 12.09
N ALA A 144 13.94 6.22 12.96
CA ALA A 144 13.02 6.08 14.10
C ALA A 144 11.61 5.70 13.64
N TYR A 145 11.14 6.25 12.50
CA TYR A 145 9.83 5.92 11.94
C TYR A 145 9.73 4.43 11.59
N HIS A 146 10.73 3.86 10.93
CA HIS A 146 10.75 2.43 10.59
C HIS A 146 10.73 1.51 11.81
N GLU A 147 11.37 1.92 12.91
CA GLU A 147 11.39 1.15 14.17
C GLU A 147 10.04 1.18 14.89
N ILE A 148 9.33 2.32 14.87
CA ILE A 148 8.01 2.44 15.52
C ILE A 148 6.85 1.96 14.64
N HIS A 149 7.07 1.78 13.34
CA HIS A 149 6.04 1.40 12.37
C HIS A 149 5.28 0.10 12.74
N PRO A 150 5.93 -0.98 13.24
CA PRO A 150 5.22 -2.17 13.72
C PRO A 150 4.23 -1.86 14.86
N CYS A 151 4.55 -0.94 15.76
CA CYS A 151 3.65 -0.50 16.82
C CYS A 151 2.46 0.28 16.27
N LEU A 152 2.70 1.20 15.33
CA LEU A 152 1.65 1.94 14.62
C LEU A 152 0.67 0.98 13.94
N LEU A 153 1.17 -0.01 13.19
CA LEU A 153 0.33 -1.01 12.52
C LEU A 153 -0.42 -1.91 13.51
N THR A 154 0.23 -2.35 14.58
CA THR A 154 -0.42 -3.16 15.62
C THR A 154 -1.63 -2.43 16.19
N LEU A 155 -1.44 -1.18 16.64
CA LEU A 155 -2.54 -0.36 17.17
C LEU A 155 -3.60 -0.06 16.10
N LYS A 156 -3.19 0.23 14.85
CA LYS A 156 -4.10 0.47 13.72
C LYS A 156 -5.12 -0.65 13.54
N TYR A 157 -4.65 -1.90 13.59
CA TYR A 157 -5.47 -3.09 13.35
C TYR A 157 -6.12 -3.67 14.61
N GLY A 158 -6.16 -2.91 15.71
CA GLY A 158 -6.80 -3.35 16.97
C GLY A 158 -5.99 -4.39 17.74
N GLY A 159 -4.71 -4.57 17.40
CA GLY A 159 -3.78 -5.31 18.22
C GLY A 159 -3.43 -4.56 19.51
N ARG A 160 -2.95 -5.29 20.50
CA ARG A 160 -2.58 -4.76 21.83
C ARG A 160 -1.24 -5.32 22.29
N PHE A 161 -0.54 -4.56 23.11
CA PHE A 161 0.68 -5.00 23.79
C PHE A 161 0.32 -5.37 25.23
N PRO A 162 0.39 -6.66 25.64
CA PRO A 162 -0.10 -7.12 26.94
C PRO A 162 0.54 -6.46 28.17
N TRP A 163 1.70 -5.82 27.99
CA TRP A 163 2.45 -5.12 29.04
C TRP A 163 2.23 -3.60 29.04
N GLU A 164 1.42 -3.06 28.13
CA GLU A 164 1.09 -1.63 28.05
C GLU A 164 -0.40 -1.38 28.33
N GLU A 165 -0.72 -0.10 28.57
CA GLU A 165 -2.11 0.38 28.63
C GLU A 165 -2.87 0.15 27.31
N GLU A 166 -4.19 0.05 27.38
CA GLU A 166 -5.02 -0.14 26.18
C GLU A 166 -4.88 1.05 25.21
N GLY A 167 -4.63 0.76 23.93
CA GLY A 167 -4.43 1.78 22.89
C GLY A 167 -3.04 2.45 22.90
N VAL A 168 -2.12 1.95 23.73
CA VAL A 168 -0.76 2.49 23.89
C VAL A 168 0.28 1.49 23.41
N ALA A 169 1.35 2.01 22.82
CA ALA A 169 2.59 1.28 22.58
C ALA A 169 3.80 2.13 22.98
N VAL A 170 4.80 1.49 23.56
CA VAL A 170 6.12 2.12 23.80
C VAL A 170 7.15 1.40 22.96
N ALA A 171 7.91 2.17 22.18
CA ALA A 171 8.98 1.68 21.32
C ALA A 171 10.17 2.65 21.35
N CYS A 172 11.35 2.21 20.93
CA CYS A 172 12.53 3.08 20.88
C CYS A 172 13.22 2.96 19.52
N CYS A 173 13.96 3.99 19.11
CA CYS A 173 14.86 3.85 17.97
C CYS A 173 16.08 3.01 18.35
N SER A 174 16.67 2.34 17.37
CA SER A 174 17.84 1.46 17.54
C SER A 174 19.18 2.22 17.61
N ASP A 175 19.17 3.48 18.04
CA ASP A 175 20.41 4.20 18.36
C ASP A 175 21.09 3.52 19.55
N SER A 176 22.25 2.91 19.32
CA SER A 176 22.96 2.13 20.33
C SER A 176 23.51 2.96 21.49
N LYS A 177 23.63 4.28 21.35
CA LYS A 177 24.20 5.17 22.36
C LYS A 177 23.12 5.98 23.08
N ASN A 178 22.16 6.50 22.32
CA ASN A 178 21.10 7.36 22.85
C ASN A 178 19.73 6.96 22.31
N PRO A 179 19.20 5.77 22.68
CA PRO A 179 17.86 5.37 22.29
C PRO A 179 16.83 6.44 22.65
N VAL A 180 16.07 6.88 21.67
CA VAL A 180 14.91 7.76 21.87
C VAL A 180 13.70 6.88 22.05
N VAL A 181 13.04 6.99 23.20
CA VAL A 181 11.85 6.21 23.54
C VAL A 181 10.61 7.04 23.21
N PHE A 182 9.72 6.45 22.44
CA PHE A 182 8.47 7.02 21.99
C PHE A 182 7.30 6.35 22.69
N ARG A 183 6.36 7.16 23.21
CA ARG A 183 5.03 6.72 23.59
C ARG A 183 4.09 7.00 22.42
N ILE A 184 3.38 5.98 21.97
CA ILE A 184 2.49 6.01 20.81
C ILE A 184 1.08 5.75 21.31
N GLU A 185 0.16 6.66 21.01
CA GLU A 185 -1.23 6.60 21.47
C GLU A 185 -2.16 6.73 20.27
N LEU A 186 -3.15 5.84 20.15
CA LEU A 186 -4.23 6.00 19.19
C LEU A 186 -5.22 7.04 19.70
N ILE A 187 -5.39 8.13 18.97
CA ILE A 187 -6.36 9.19 19.29
C ILE A 187 -7.42 9.28 18.19
N GLU A 188 -8.64 9.67 18.58
CA GLU A 188 -9.70 10.01 17.65
C GLU A 188 -9.52 11.48 17.24
N LYS A 189 -9.64 11.78 15.95
CA LYS A 189 -9.70 13.16 15.46
C LYS A 189 -11.04 13.77 15.95
N GLN A 190 -10.96 14.90 16.66
CA GLN A 190 -12.14 15.71 17.03
C GLN A 190 -12.75 16.39 15.80
#